data_AF-C3X3B4-F1
#
_entry.id   AF-C3X3B4-F1
#
_cell.length_a   1.000
_cell.length_b   1.000
_cell.length_c   1.000
_cell.angle_alpha   90.00
_cell.angle_beta   90.00
_cell.angle_gamma   90.00
#
_symmetry.space_group_name_H-M   'P 1'
#
loop_
_entity.id
_entity.type
_entity.pdbx_description
1 polymer ?
#
loop_
_entity_poly.entity_id
_entity_poly.type
_entity_poly.pdbx_seq_one_letter_code
_entity_poly.pdbx_strand_id
1 'polypeptide(L)'
;MMNSDMSETRPNASPDKPVAKHASEHPGNASDAPAAAMPLPGWTRLLVFVFMIGSPAFDILYFASQLHRYENLPFGLALPDSFALYRSLGWSVVILSSLISFLAGLCLWKKRKWSSVRFAKWALWLTGPLYVLVRHILDFFFLFNPSGFYRGPESIVPIMYMLFGYLLLPMAQSLVWAIGWTIYLGKSQRVRQTFGGESAAGQLPYTGNIPGNPEYGGKDGK
;
A
#
# COMPACT_ATOMS: atom_id res chain seq x y z
N MET A 1 -16.50 -8.03 87.68
CA MET A 1 -16.32 -9.01 86.58
C MET A 1 -15.54 -8.29 85.48
N MET A 2 -14.20 -8.44 85.50
CA MET A 2 -13.38 -9.25 84.56
C MET A 2 -13.04 -8.45 83.30
N ASN A 3 -11.83 -7.86 83.25
CA ASN A 3 -10.60 -8.31 82.55
C ASN A 3 -10.50 -7.64 81.17
N SER A 4 -9.58 -6.71 80.92
CA SER A 4 -8.15 -6.91 80.58
C SER A 4 -7.93 -7.59 79.23
N ASP A 5 -6.95 -7.05 78.49
CA ASP A 5 -6.32 -7.51 77.22
C ASP A 5 -6.71 -6.63 76.02
N MET A 6 -5.89 -5.66 75.57
CA MET A 6 -4.45 -5.65 75.28
C MET A 6 -4.05 -6.71 74.24
N SER A 7 -4.05 -6.31 72.97
CA SER A 7 -3.35 -6.99 71.86
C SER A 7 -2.87 -5.88 70.91
N GLU A 8 -1.67 -5.36 71.09
CA GLU A 8 -0.38 -5.89 70.62
C GLU A 8 -0.23 -5.78 69.09
N THR A 9 0.20 -4.59 68.69
CA THR A 9 0.93 -4.29 67.44
C THR A 9 2.11 -5.26 67.26
N ARG A 10 2.11 -6.02 66.17
CA ARG A 10 3.31 -6.68 65.65
C ARG A 10 3.79 -6.00 64.36
N PRO A 11 5.03 -5.49 64.30
CA PRO A 11 5.67 -5.11 63.05
C PRO A 11 6.14 -6.37 62.32
N ASN A 12 5.67 -6.54 61.09
CA ASN A 12 6.10 -7.62 60.21
C ASN A 12 7.47 -7.27 59.63
N ALA A 13 8.54 -7.67 60.33
CA ALA A 13 9.90 -7.60 59.83
C ALA A 13 10.11 -8.69 58.78
N SER A 14 10.10 -8.30 57.50
CA SER A 14 10.53 -9.17 56.41
C SER A 14 12.07 -9.14 56.34
N PRO A 15 12.74 -10.30 56.37
CA PRO A 15 14.20 -10.35 56.31
C PRO A 15 14.70 -9.98 54.92
N ASP A 16 15.56 -8.97 54.87
CA ASP A 16 16.39 -8.58 53.74
C ASP A 16 17.09 -9.81 53.15
N LYS A 17 16.65 -10.25 51.97
CA LYS A 17 17.44 -11.13 51.13
C LYS A 17 18.55 -10.30 50.51
N PRO A 18 19.83 -10.71 50.64
CA PRO A 18 20.92 -10.03 49.95
C PRO A 18 20.69 -10.16 48.43
N VAL A 19 20.45 -9.02 47.79
CA VAL A 19 20.40 -8.88 46.34
C VAL A 19 21.79 -9.20 45.82
N ALA A 20 21.98 -10.45 45.40
CA ALA A 20 23.12 -10.86 44.60
C ALA A 20 23.10 -10.01 43.32
N LYS A 21 24.02 -9.04 43.27
CA LYS A 21 24.38 -8.25 42.08
C LYS A 21 25.01 -9.21 41.07
N HIS A 22 24.20 -10.04 40.42
CA HIS A 22 24.59 -10.66 39.18
C HIS A 22 24.68 -9.54 38.15
N ALA A 23 25.92 -9.07 37.93
CA ALA A 23 26.31 -8.39 36.72
C ALA A 23 25.99 -9.34 35.56
N SER A 24 24.76 -9.26 35.07
CA SER A 24 24.42 -9.71 33.73
C SER A 24 25.20 -8.82 32.79
N GLU A 25 26.41 -9.25 32.43
CA GLU A 25 26.99 -8.91 31.13
C GLU A 25 25.92 -9.26 30.10
N HIS A 26 25.20 -8.22 29.68
CA HIS A 26 24.29 -8.31 28.57
C HIS A 26 25.17 -8.63 27.36
N PRO A 27 25.09 -9.84 26.77
CA PRO A 27 25.77 -10.07 25.51
C PRO A 27 25.21 -9.03 24.55
N GLY A 28 26.09 -8.14 24.10
CA GLY A 28 25.74 -7.02 23.24
C GLY A 28 24.79 -7.49 22.15
N ASN A 29 23.65 -6.83 22.04
CA ASN A 29 22.65 -7.05 21.01
C ASN A 29 23.34 -7.04 19.64
N ALA A 30 23.63 -8.23 19.13
CA ALA A 30 24.03 -8.45 17.74
C ALA A 30 22.88 -8.14 16.75
N SER A 31 21.77 -7.55 17.22
CA SER A 31 20.63 -7.11 16.40
C SER A 31 20.89 -5.84 15.60
N ASP A 32 22.01 -5.14 15.85
CA ASP A 32 22.32 -3.87 15.16
C ASP A 32 23.16 -4.07 13.90
N ALA A 33 23.47 -5.33 13.53
CA ALA A 33 23.95 -5.61 12.19
C ALA A 33 22.85 -5.18 11.21
N PRO A 34 23.09 -4.20 10.31
CA PRO A 34 22.11 -3.78 9.32
C PRO A 34 21.80 -5.02 8.50
N ALA A 35 20.61 -5.60 8.72
CA ALA A 35 20.17 -6.84 8.11
C ALA A 35 20.60 -6.82 6.65
N ALA A 36 21.67 -7.55 6.34
CA ALA A 36 22.41 -7.41 5.10
C ALA A 36 21.38 -7.46 3.98
N ALA A 37 21.23 -6.35 3.26
CA ALA A 37 20.05 -6.07 2.47
C ALA A 37 19.93 -7.14 1.38
N MET A 38 19.23 -8.24 1.68
CA MET A 38 19.10 -9.35 0.77
C MET A 38 18.56 -8.79 -0.55
N PRO A 39 19.21 -9.08 -1.68
CA PRO A 39 18.82 -8.51 -2.96
C PRO A 39 17.33 -8.79 -3.19
N LEU A 40 16.57 -7.73 -3.49
CA LEU A 40 15.13 -7.86 -3.76
C LEU A 40 14.95 -8.89 -4.89
N PRO A 41 14.02 -9.85 -4.74
CA PRO A 41 13.65 -10.74 -5.83
C PRO A 41 13.31 -9.93 -7.08
N GLY A 42 13.73 -10.39 -8.26
CA GLY A 42 13.56 -9.63 -9.51
C GLY A 42 12.11 -9.20 -9.77
N TRP A 43 11.13 -10.03 -9.40
CA TRP A 43 9.70 -9.71 -9.53
C TRP A 43 9.26 -8.52 -8.65
N THR A 44 9.85 -8.35 -7.46
CA THR A 44 9.55 -7.21 -6.59
C THR A 44 10.11 -5.92 -7.17
N ARG A 45 11.28 -5.98 -7.82
CA ARG A 45 11.84 -4.81 -8.53
C ARG A 45 10.96 -4.39 -9.69
N LEU A 46 10.40 -5.36 -10.43
CA LEU A 46 9.45 -5.09 -11.51
C LEU A 46 8.20 -4.39 -10.98
N LEU A 47 7.64 -4.86 -9.86
CA LEU A 47 6.51 -4.19 -9.21
C LEU A 47 6.84 -2.75 -8.84
N VAL A 48 7.96 -2.54 -8.14
CA VAL A 48 8.35 -1.19 -7.74
C VAL A 48 8.55 -0.29 -8.95
N PHE A 49 9.16 -0.81 -10.03
CA PHE A 49 9.32 -0.08 -11.28
C PHE A 49 7.98 0.30 -11.92
N VAL A 50 7.03 -0.63 -11.98
CA VAL A 50 5.67 -0.37 -12.49
C VAL A 50 4.99 0.72 -11.66
N PHE A 51 5.09 0.68 -10.34
CA PHE A 51 4.50 1.73 -9.48
C PHE A 51 5.22 3.08 -9.58
N MET A 52 6.55 3.09 -9.63
CA MET A 52 7.30 4.35 -9.59
C MET A 52 7.36 5.07 -10.94
N ILE A 53 7.38 4.33 -12.04
CA ILE A 53 7.60 4.88 -13.39
C ILE A 53 6.44 4.54 -14.30
N GLY A 54 6.00 3.28 -14.30
CA GLY A 54 4.93 2.82 -15.20
C GLY A 54 3.62 3.59 -15.01
N SER A 55 3.11 3.65 -13.78
CA SER A 55 1.84 4.32 -13.48
C SER A 55 1.89 5.84 -13.72
N PRO A 56 2.86 6.61 -13.20
CA PRO A 56 2.96 8.03 -13.51
C PRO A 56 3.09 8.33 -15.01
N ALA A 57 3.93 7.57 -15.74
CA ALA A 57 4.11 7.77 -17.17
C ALA A 57 2.81 7.50 -17.95
N PHE A 58 2.09 6.45 -17.58
CA PHE A 58 0.80 6.13 -18.20
C PHE A 58 -0.25 7.21 -17.91
N ASP A 59 -0.35 7.69 -16.67
CA ASP A 59 -1.28 8.75 -16.29
C ASP A 59 -0.98 10.06 -17.03
N ILE A 60 0.29 10.44 -17.14
CA ILE A 60 0.73 11.63 -17.88
C ILE A 60 0.40 11.49 -19.38
N LEU A 61 0.75 10.36 -19.99
CA LEU A 61 0.52 10.14 -21.43
C LEU A 61 -0.98 10.09 -21.76
N TYR A 62 -1.76 9.41 -20.92
CA TYR A 62 -3.20 9.34 -21.06
C TYR A 62 -3.86 10.71 -20.84
N PHE A 63 -3.36 11.52 -19.90
CA PHE A 63 -3.85 12.88 -19.71
C PHE A 63 -3.49 13.81 -20.86
N ALA A 64 -2.22 13.82 -21.28
CA ALA A 64 -1.74 14.64 -22.38
C ALA A 64 -2.46 14.33 -23.69
N SER A 65 -2.67 13.04 -24.01
CA SER A 65 -3.39 12.64 -25.22
C SER A 65 -4.86 13.09 -25.24
N GLN A 66 -5.53 13.04 -24.09
CA GLN A 66 -6.91 13.54 -23.97
C GLN A 66 -6.96 15.06 -24.04
N LEU A 67 -6.03 15.75 -23.37
CA LEU A 67 -5.92 17.20 -23.44
C LEU A 67 -5.73 17.66 -24.89
N HIS A 68 -4.84 17.01 -25.64
CA HIS A 68 -4.63 17.29 -27.06
C HIS A 68 -5.90 17.10 -27.90
N ARG A 69 -6.72 16.09 -27.60
CA ARG A 69 -8.02 15.89 -28.27
C ARG A 69 -8.98 17.03 -27.97
N TYR A 70 -9.03 17.51 -26.72
CA TYR A 70 -9.91 18.61 -26.34
C TYR A 70 -9.46 19.98 -26.88
N GLU A 71 -8.15 20.20 -27.02
CA GLU A 71 -7.60 21.43 -27.62
C GLU A 71 -8.01 21.61 -29.08
N ASN A 72 -8.12 20.49 -29.81
CA ASN A 72 -8.50 20.51 -31.23
C ASN A 72 -10.02 20.56 -31.44
N LEU A 73 -10.83 20.49 -30.38
CA LEU A 73 -12.28 20.63 -30.48
C LEU A 73 -12.69 22.11 -30.39
N PRO A 74 -13.76 22.53 -31.11
CA PRO A 74 -14.25 23.92 -31.09
C PRO A 74 -14.52 24.46 -29.68
N PHE A 75 -14.87 23.56 -28.75
CA PHE A 75 -15.15 23.88 -27.35
C PHE A 75 -13.95 24.45 -26.60
N GLY A 76 -12.75 23.88 -26.80
CA GLY A 76 -11.53 24.36 -26.12
C GLY A 76 -11.15 25.78 -26.53
N LEU A 77 -11.50 26.19 -27.75
CA LEU A 77 -11.29 27.54 -28.27
C LEU A 77 -12.40 28.50 -27.84
N ALA A 78 -13.64 28.02 -27.66
CA ALA A 78 -14.78 28.85 -27.32
C ALA A 78 -14.81 29.29 -25.84
N LEU A 79 -14.22 28.51 -24.92
CA LEU A 79 -14.26 28.75 -23.48
C LEU A 79 -12.85 28.67 -22.85
N PRO A 80 -11.96 29.64 -23.12
CA PRO A 80 -10.56 29.58 -22.71
C PRO A 80 -10.37 29.50 -21.19
N ASP A 81 -11.18 30.23 -20.41
CA ASP A 81 -11.06 30.26 -18.95
C ASP A 81 -11.47 28.93 -18.30
N SER A 82 -12.60 28.36 -18.74
CA SER A 82 -13.07 27.06 -18.25
C SER A 82 -12.09 25.94 -18.63
N PHE A 83 -11.50 26.04 -19.82
CA PHE A 83 -10.53 25.06 -20.29
C PHE A 83 -9.19 25.17 -19.54
N ALA A 84 -8.73 26.39 -19.22
CA ALA A 84 -7.57 26.61 -18.38
C ALA A 84 -7.75 26.00 -16.98
N LEU A 85 -8.92 26.17 -16.37
CA LEU A 85 -9.27 25.56 -15.09
C LEU A 85 -9.30 24.04 -15.17
N TYR A 86 -9.93 23.47 -16.20
CA TYR A 86 -9.93 22.03 -16.46
C TYR A 86 -8.50 21.47 -16.59
N ARG A 87 -7.65 22.13 -17.38
CA ARG A 87 -6.25 21.73 -17.56
C ARG A 87 -5.49 21.75 -16.23
N SER A 88 -5.65 22.80 -15.44
CA SER A 88 -5.00 22.94 -14.13
C SER A 88 -5.43 21.85 -13.14
N LEU A 89 -6.74 21.60 -13.02
CA LEU A 89 -7.28 20.55 -12.16
C LEU A 89 -6.85 19.16 -12.62
N GLY A 90 -6.90 18.89 -13.93
CA GLY A 90 -6.48 17.61 -14.49
C GLY A 90 -5.01 17.30 -14.21
N TRP A 91 -4.11 18.26 -14.40
CA TRP A 91 -2.69 18.10 -14.03
C TRP A 91 -2.50 17.92 -12.53
N SER A 92 -3.26 18.62 -11.69
CA SER A 92 -3.21 18.45 -10.24
C SER A 92 -3.56 17.02 -9.81
N VAL A 93 -4.58 16.42 -10.42
CA VAL A 93 -4.97 15.02 -10.17
C VAL A 93 -3.89 14.05 -10.66
N VAL A 94 -3.28 14.28 -11.84
CA VAL A 94 -2.17 13.46 -12.36
C VAL A 94 -0.96 13.52 -11.43
N ILE A 95 -0.57 14.70 -10.96
CA ILE A 95 0.55 14.88 -10.03
C ILE A 95 0.26 14.15 -8.71
N LEU A 96 -0.95 14.31 -8.16
CA LEU A 96 -1.34 13.65 -6.92
C LEU A 96 -1.34 12.12 -7.06
N SER A 97 -1.90 11.59 -8.13
CA SER A 97 -1.86 10.15 -8.46
C SER A 97 -0.42 9.65 -8.56
N SER A 98 0.42 10.39 -9.28
CA SER A 98 1.84 10.06 -9.48
C SER A 98 2.61 10.02 -8.17
N LEU A 99 2.40 10.99 -7.28
CA LEU A 99 3.02 11.04 -5.95
C LEU A 99 2.61 9.84 -5.10
N ILE A 100 1.34 9.46 -5.12
CA ILE A 100 0.82 8.34 -4.32
C ILE A 100 1.39 7.01 -4.85
N SER A 101 1.42 6.84 -6.17
CA SER A 101 2.03 5.67 -6.81
C SER A 101 3.53 5.56 -6.50
N PHE A 102 4.26 6.69 -6.57
CA PHE A 102 5.67 6.75 -6.25
C PHE A 102 5.96 6.44 -4.78
N LEU A 103 5.18 7.01 -3.85
CA LEU A 103 5.28 6.71 -2.42
C LEU A 103 4.97 5.24 -2.11
N ALA A 104 4.03 4.63 -2.82
CA ALA A 104 3.72 3.21 -2.69
C ALA A 104 4.90 2.34 -3.15
N GLY A 105 5.49 2.65 -4.31
CA GLY A 105 6.70 1.99 -4.80
C GLY A 105 7.89 2.14 -3.85
N LEU A 106 8.12 3.35 -3.31
CA LEU A 106 9.16 3.59 -2.32
C LEU A 106 8.92 2.83 -1.00
N CYS A 107 7.69 2.77 -0.52
CA CYS A 107 7.34 2.02 0.69
C CYS A 107 7.56 0.51 0.50
N LEU A 108 7.25 -0.02 -0.68
CA LEU A 108 7.54 -1.41 -1.06
C LEU A 108 9.04 -1.68 -1.11
N TRP A 109 9.83 -0.77 -1.67
CA TRP A 109 11.28 -0.89 -1.76
C TRP A 109 11.95 -0.86 -0.37
N LYS A 110 11.63 0.15 0.45
CA LYS A 110 12.38 0.44 1.68
C LYS A 110 11.96 -0.41 2.87
N LYS A 111 10.66 -0.52 3.14
CA LYS A 111 10.18 -1.00 4.45
C LYS A 111 10.00 -2.53 4.53
N ARG A 112 9.91 -3.24 3.40
CA ARG A 112 9.74 -4.72 3.29
C ARG A 112 8.74 -5.37 4.28
N LYS A 113 7.79 -4.58 4.78
CA LYS A 113 6.77 -4.98 5.75
C LYS A 113 5.45 -5.29 5.06
N TRP A 114 4.64 -6.15 5.67
CA TRP A 114 3.26 -6.40 5.21
C TRP A 114 2.40 -5.13 5.21
N SER A 115 2.70 -4.16 6.08
CA SER A 115 2.06 -2.83 6.06
C SER A 115 2.29 -2.09 4.75
N SER A 116 3.47 -2.21 4.12
CA SER A 116 3.74 -1.65 2.79
C SER A 116 2.88 -2.29 1.72
N VAL A 117 2.60 -3.59 1.81
CA VAL A 117 1.72 -4.29 0.86
C VAL A 117 0.28 -3.81 1.01
N ARG A 118 -0.19 -3.58 2.24
CA ARG A 118 -1.51 -2.97 2.48
C ARG A 118 -1.60 -1.57 1.89
N PHE A 119 -0.56 -0.75 2.10
CA PHE A 119 -0.48 0.59 1.51
C PHE A 119 -0.48 0.55 -0.02
N ALA A 120 0.29 -0.36 -0.64
CA ALA A 120 0.31 -0.53 -2.09
C ALA A 120 -1.05 -0.95 -2.67
N LYS A 121 -1.80 -1.80 -1.96
CA LYS A 121 -3.18 -2.13 -2.33
C LYS A 121 -4.07 -0.89 -2.28
N TRP A 122 -4.01 -0.11 -1.20
CA TRP A 122 -4.75 1.14 -1.10
C TRP A 122 -4.39 2.11 -2.22
N ALA A 123 -3.10 2.26 -2.53
CA ALA A 123 -2.62 3.08 -3.63
C ALA A 123 -3.21 2.61 -4.97
N LEU A 124 -3.25 1.30 -5.26
CA LEU A 124 -3.88 0.77 -6.49
C LEU A 124 -5.35 1.15 -6.63
N TRP A 125 -6.11 1.13 -5.55
CA TRP A 125 -7.53 1.53 -5.57
C TRP A 125 -7.69 3.03 -5.78
N LEU A 126 -6.77 3.82 -5.22
CA LEU A 126 -6.76 5.27 -5.34
C LEU A 126 -6.33 5.74 -6.74
N THR A 127 -5.26 5.16 -7.29
CA THR A 127 -4.72 5.49 -8.62
C THR A 127 -5.44 4.78 -9.76
N GLY A 128 -6.21 3.73 -9.47
CA GLY A 128 -7.04 3.03 -10.45
C GLY A 128 -8.48 3.56 -10.44
N PRO A 129 -9.45 2.83 -9.85
CA PRO A 129 -10.87 3.18 -9.95
C PRO A 129 -11.20 4.59 -9.48
N LEU A 130 -10.62 5.06 -8.37
CA LEU A 130 -10.92 6.39 -7.85
C LEU A 130 -10.39 7.50 -8.76
N TYR A 131 -9.16 7.36 -9.27
CA TYR A 131 -8.59 8.28 -10.26
C TYR A 131 -9.48 8.38 -11.50
N VAL A 132 -9.89 7.22 -12.05
CA VAL A 132 -10.79 7.18 -13.19
C VAL A 132 -12.11 7.88 -12.85
N LEU A 133 -12.65 7.71 -11.64
CA LEU A 133 -13.92 8.33 -11.22
C LEU A 133 -13.80 9.84 -11.17
N VAL A 134 -12.80 10.35 -10.46
CA VAL A 134 -12.54 11.78 -10.31
C VAL A 134 -12.34 12.43 -11.68
N ARG A 135 -11.63 11.76 -12.58
CA ARG A 135 -11.40 12.26 -13.93
C ARG A 135 -12.67 12.32 -14.77
N HIS A 136 -13.51 11.30 -14.70
CA HIS A 136 -14.80 11.32 -15.40
C HIS A 136 -15.74 12.38 -14.85
N ILE A 137 -15.69 12.63 -13.54
CA ILE A 137 -16.44 13.73 -12.92
C ILE A 137 -15.94 15.08 -13.47
N LEU A 138 -14.62 15.28 -13.55
CA LEU A 138 -14.03 16.48 -14.15
C LEU A 138 -14.43 16.66 -15.62
N ASP A 139 -14.34 15.59 -16.43
CA ASP A 139 -14.75 15.60 -17.83
C ASP A 139 -16.25 15.91 -17.96
N PHE A 140 -17.09 15.31 -17.11
CA PHE A 140 -18.53 15.57 -17.09
C PHE A 140 -18.82 17.03 -16.76
N PHE A 141 -18.24 17.60 -15.70
CA PHE A 141 -18.45 19.00 -15.34
C PHE A 141 -17.96 19.98 -16.41
N PHE A 142 -16.87 19.63 -17.10
CA PHE A 142 -16.34 20.45 -18.18
C PHE A 142 -17.24 20.40 -19.43
N LEU A 143 -17.67 19.21 -19.84
CA LEU A 143 -18.47 19.00 -21.06
C LEU A 143 -19.96 19.38 -20.88
N PHE A 144 -20.52 19.16 -19.68
CA PHE A 144 -21.93 19.43 -19.35
C PHE A 144 -22.13 20.79 -18.64
N ASN A 145 -21.16 21.70 -18.72
CA ASN A 145 -21.33 23.03 -18.14
C ASN A 145 -22.66 23.64 -18.69
N PRO A 146 -23.61 24.04 -17.81
CA PRO A 146 -24.98 24.39 -18.17
C PRO A 146 -25.13 25.66 -19.04
N SER A 147 -24.02 26.28 -19.46
CA SER A 147 -23.95 27.50 -20.26
C SER A 147 -24.21 27.31 -21.78
N GLY A 148 -24.63 26.13 -22.23
CA GLY A 148 -25.62 26.09 -23.33
C GLY A 148 -25.20 25.58 -24.71
N PHE A 149 -24.12 24.79 -24.87
CA PHE A 149 -23.76 24.30 -26.21
C PHE A 149 -24.44 22.98 -26.63
N TYR A 150 -24.90 22.14 -25.69
CA TYR A 150 -25.62 20.89 -25.98
C TYR A 150 -27.15 21.02 -25.90
N ARG A 151 -27.69 22.22 -26.14
CA ARG A 151 -29.15 22.47 -26.16
C ARG A 151 -29.73 22.37 -27.57
N GLY A 152 -29.18 21.50 -28.41
CA GLY A 152 -29.71 21.18 -29.74
C GLY A 152 -30.54 19.89 -29.68
N PRO A 153 -31.83 19.89 -30.08
CA PRO A 153 -32.69 18.68 -30.07
C PRO A 153 -32.18 17.55 -30.99
N GLU A 154 -31.23 17.85 -31.88
CA GLU A 154 -30.56 16.92 -32.80
C GLU A 154 -29.49 16.04 -32.12
N SER A 155 -29.04 16.40 -30.91
CA SER A 155 -27.86 15.80 -30.25
C SER A 155 -28.23 14.70 -29.25
N ILE A 156 -29.24 13.90 -29.57
CA ILE A 156 -29.55 12.65 -28.84
C ILE A 156 -28.53 11.60 -29.30
N VAL A 157 -27.23 11.85 -29.08
CA VAL A 157 -26.32 10.73 -28.86
C VAL A 157 -26.90 10.06 -27.62
N PRO A 158 -27.41 8.82 -27.72
CA PRO A 158 -28.20 8.26 -26.64
C PRO A 158 -27.32 8.27 -25.41
N ILE A 159 -27.82 8.84 -24.32
CA ILE A 159 -27.15 8.94 -23.02
C ILE A 159 -26.52 7.58 -22.64
N MET A 160 -27.14 6.49 -23.08
CA MET A 160 -26.62 5.12 -23.07
C MET A 160 -25.22 4.97 -23.69
N TYR A 161 -24.95 5.43 -24.91
CA TYR A 161 -23.62 5.32 -25.54
C TYR A 161 -22.56 6.13 -24.77
N MET A 162 -22.91 7.31 -24.26
CA MET A 162 -22.00 8.07 -23.39
C MET A 162 -21.76 7.35 -22.07
N LEU A 163 -22.81 6.88 -21.39
CA LEU A 163 -22.68 6.24 -20.09
C LEU A 163 -21.93 4.90 -20.20
N PHE A 164 -22.25 4.08 -21.20
CA PHE A 164 -21.64 2.77 -21.39
C PHE A 164 -20.23 2.86 -21.97
N GLY A 165 -20.06 3.63 -23.05
CA GLY A 165 -18.78 3.73 -23.75
C GLY A 165 -17.77 4.60 -23.03
N TYR A 166 -18.22 5.71 -22.46
CA TYR A 166 -17.34 6.68 -21.81
C TYR A 166 -17.07 6.34 -20.35
N LEU A 167 -18.10 5.96 -19.56
CA LEU A 167 -17.92 5.73 -18.12
C LEU A 167 -17.73 4.26 -17.75
N LEU A 168 -18.65 3.37 -18.16
CA LEU A 168 -18.62 1.97 -17.70
C LEU A 168 -17.41 1.21 -18.22
N LEU A 169 -17.05 1.36 -19.50
CA LEU A 169 -15.97 0.57 -20.09
C LEU A 169 -14.60 0.88 -19.45
N PRO A 170 -14.18 2.15 -19.29
CA PRO A 170 -12.93 2.47 -18.60
C PRO A 170 -12.97 2.10 -17.12
N MET A 171 -14.14 2.23 -16.48
CA MET A 171 -14.32 1.79 -15.09
C MET A 171 -14.13 0.30 -14.92
N ALA A 172 -14.78 -0.51 -15.75
CA ALA A 172 -14.66 -1.96 -15.72
C ALA A 172 -13.22 -2.40 -15.95
N GLN A 173 -12.53 -1.79 -16.92
CA GLN A 173 -11.10 -2.05 -17.16
C GLN A 173 -10.25 -1.71 -15.93
N SER A 174 -10.48 -0.55 -15.31
CA SER A 174 -9.77 -0.13 -14.11
C SER A 174 -10.04 -1.04 -12.91
N LEU A 175 -11.29 -1.51 -12.75
CA LEU A 175 -11.68 -2.45 -11.71
C LEU A 175 -11.01 -3.81 -11.90
N VAL A 176 -11.05 -4.38 -13.11
CA VAL A 176 -10.40 -5.65 -13.43
C VAL A 176 -8.90 -5.57 -13.16
N TRP A 177 -8.27 -4.46 -13.58
CA TRP A 177 -6.86 -4.21 -13.30
C TRP A 177 -6.56 -4.14 -11.79
N ALA A 178 -7.31 -3.31 -11.04
CA ALA A 178 -7.11 -3.15 -9.60
C ALA A 178 -7.36 -4.44 -8.82
N ILE A 179 -8.40 -5.19 -9.17
CA ILE A 179 -8.73 -6.49 -8.56
C ILE A 179 -7.63 -7.50 -8.85
N GLY A 180 -7.17 -7.60 -10.11
CA GLY A 180 -6.09 -8.51 -10.51
C GLY A 180 -4.82 -8.29 -9.68
N TRP A 181 -4.38 -7.03 -9.55
CA TRP A 181 -3.22 -6.70 -8.72
C TRP A 181 -3.48 -6.86 -7.23
N THR A 182 -4.67 -6.55 -6.74
CA THR A 182 -5.03 -6.73 -5.32
C THR A 182 -4.99 -8.21 -4.92
N ILE A 183 -5.53 -9.08 -5.77
CA ILE A 183 -5.50 -10.53 -5.59
C ILE A 183 -4.06 -11.03 -5.65
N TYR A 184 -3.28 -10.57 -6.65
CA TYR A 184 -1.88 -10.93 -6.78
C TYR A 184 -1.08 -10.57 -5.52
N LEU A 185 -1.17 -9.32 -5.05
CA LEU A 185 -0.49 -8.85 -3.83
C LEU A 185 -1.00 -9.53 -2.55
N GLY A 186 -2.23 -10.05 -2.54
CA GLY A 186 -2.81 -10.73 -1.38
C GLY A 186 -2.51 -12.22 -1.28
N LYS A 187 -2.59 -12.94 -2.41
CA LYS A 187 -2.54 -14.41 -2.44
C LYS A 187 -1.21 -14.97 -2.94
N SER A 188 -0.39 -14.19 -3.64
CA SER A 188 0.87 -14.69 -4.19
C SER A 188 1.82 -15.17 -3.07
N GLN A 189 2.24 -16.43 -3.15
CA GLN A 189 3.22 -17.02 -2.22
C GLN A 189 4.52 -16.21 -2.22
N ARG A 190 4.94 -15.68 -3.38
CA ARG A 190 6.16 -14.89 -3.53
C ARG A 190 6.11 -13.59 -2.71
N VAL A 191 4.96 -12.92 -2.72
CA VAL A 191 4.72 -11.71 -1.92
C VAL A 191 4.73 -12.05 -0.43
N ARG A 192 4.07 -13.14 -0.04
CA ARG A 192 4.05 -13.60 1.36
C ARG A 192 5.44 -13.99 1.87
N GLN A 193 6.26 -14.65 1.08
CA GLN A 193 7.64 -14.99 1.45
C GLN A 193 8.51 -13.73 1.63
N THR A 194 8.31 -12.70 0.80
CA THR A 194 9.14 -11.49 0.82
C THR A 194 8.72 -10.50 1.91
N PHE A 195 7.42 -10.38 2.20
CA PHE A 195 6.86 -9.36 3.10
C PHE A 195 6.20 -9.93 4.36
N GLY A 196 6.00 -11.25 4.45
CA GLY A 196 5.34 -11.94 5.56
C GLY A 196 6.28 -12.47 6.64
N GLY A 197 7.59 -12.43 6.41
CA GLY A 197 8.61 -12.93 7.37
C GLY A 197 8.54 -12.25 8.74
N GLU A 198 8.10 -10.99 8.79
CA GLU A 198 7.99 -10.23 10.05
C GLU A 198 6.77 -10.66 10.90
N SER A 199 5.73 -11.24 10.29
CA SER A 199 4.61 -11.85 11.02
C SER A 199 4.96 -13.24 11.56
N ALA A 200 5.92 -13.94 10.96
CA ALA A 200 6.42 -15.22 11.46
C ALA A 200 7.42 -15.06 12.62
N ALA A 201 8.17 -13.96 12.68
CA ALA A 201 9.09 -13.67 13.78
C ALA A 201 8.39 -13.40 15.13
N GLY A 202 7.09 -13.05 15.12
CA GLY A 202 6.25 -12.92 16.32
C GLY A 202 5.39 -14.14 16.63
N GLN A 203 5.42 -15.18 15.78
CA GLN A 203 4.61 -16.39 15.91
C GLN A 203 5.50 -17.64 15.81
N LEU A 204 6.21 -17.86 16.92
CA LEU A 204 6.79 -19.11 17.43
C LEU A 204 8.09 -19.65 16.81
N PRO A 205 8.91 -20.31 17.65
CA PRO A 205 10.18 -20.90 17.26
C PRO A 205 9.97 -21.85 16.10
N TYR A 206 10.86 -21.75 15.13
CA TYR A 206 11.10 -22.79 14.15
C TYR A 206 11.60 -24.03 14.91
N THR A 207 10.69 -24.83 15.47
CA THR A 207 10.94 -26.24 15.72
C THR A 207 10.94 -26.91 14.36
N GLY A 208 12.01 -26.67 13.61
CA GLY A 208 12.46 -27.61 12.63
C GLY A 208 12.60 -28.93 13.37
N ASN A 209 11.63 -29.81 13.20
CA ASN A 209 11.86 -31.24 13.22
C ASN A 209 13.03 -31.45 12.26
N ILE A 210 14.24 -31.49 12.82
CA ILE A 210 15.39 -32.12 12.18
C ILE A 210 15.05 -33.61 12.28
N PRO A 211 14.62 -34.28 11.19
CA PRO A 211 14.50 -35.71 11.21
C PRO A 211 15.88 -36.28 11.59
N GLY A 212 15.86 -37.11 12.64
CA GLY A 212 16.97 -37.85 13.23
C GLY A 212 18.34 -37.65 12.61
N ASN A 213 19.24 -37.03 13.36
CA ASN A 213 20.64 -37.38 13.29
C ASN A 213 20.77 -38.71 14.06
N PRO A 214 20.90 -39.87 13.42
CA PRO A 214 21.21 -41.09 14.13
C PRO A 214 22.59 -40.92 14.76
N GLU A 215 22.62 -41.08 16.09
CA GLU A 215 23.72 -41.66 16.84
C GLU A 215 25.09 -41.65 16.14
N TYR A 216 25.92 -40.66 16.44
CA TYR A 216 27.36 -40.92 16.52
C TYR A 216 27.60 -41.74 17.79
N GLY A 217 27.26 -43.02 17.71
CA GLY A 217 27.66 -44.05 18.66
C GLY A 217 29.17 -44.24 18.56
N GLY A 218 29.84 -43.99 19.68
CA GLY A 218 31.25 -44.27 19.84
C GLY A 218 31.58 -45.73 19.52
N LYS A 219 32.76 -45.91 18.93
CA LYS A 219 33.50 -47.16 19.02
C LYS A 219 34.89 -46.84 19.54
N ASP A 220 34.96 -46.78 20.86
CA ASP A 220 36.15 -47.16 21.59
C ASP A 220 36.26 -48.68 21.51
N GLY A 221 37.47 -49.18 21.25
CA GLY A 221 37.83 -50.58 21.49
C GLY A 221 38.52 -51.28 20.32
N LYS A 222 39.83 -51.08 20.19
CA LYS A 222 40.85 -52.09 20.56
C LYS A 222 42.25 -51.51 20.53
#